data_AF-A0A0P9DR79-F1
#
_entry.id   AF-A0A0P9DR79-F1
#
_cell.length_a   1.000
_cell.length_b   1.000
_cell.length_c   1.000
_cell.angle_alpha   90.00
_cell.angle_beta   90.00
_cell.angle_gamma   90.00
#
_symmetry.space_group_name_H-M   'P 1'
#
loop_
_entity.id
_entity.type
_entity.pdbx_description
1 polymer ?
#
loop_
_entity_poly.entity_id
_entity_poly.type
_entity_poly.pdbx_seq_one_letter_code
_entity_poly.pdbx_strand_id
1 'polypeptide(L)'
;MNRQPLISVIIPTYNRLDVLAELIESLWRQTYRHLQIIVVNDNGEPVDELKELYPELDLTMVDMESNLKHVHARNRGLELVRGDYIMLCDDDDLLLPSHVERMLREIEDSDLVYSVQFSVAWDWDFYLRAAEQFRVKRVPAASALYAFADSGNNMSGNLEDMRPYLDKLSAKHGLGELPTKNFFLLLEEPEVKARRAETELLWNGEPVVSRRAKQAGGVSREA
;
A
#
# COMPACT_ATOMS: atom_id res chain seq x y z
N MET A 1 -14.50 22.89 -5.99
CA MET A 1 -13.47 23.12 -7.04
C MET A 1 -13.50 21.93 -7.98
N ASN A 2 -13.71 22.15 -9.28
CA ASN A 2 -13.85 21.10 -10.32
C ASN A 2 -12.48 20.69 -10.89
N ARG A 3 -11.63 20.06 -10.08
CA ARG A 3 -10.39 19.47 -10.60
C ARG A 3 -10.39 18.00 -10.20
N GLN A 4 -10.36 17.10 -11.18
CA GLN A 4 -10.06 15.68 -10.93
C GLN A 4 -8.54 15.53 -11.01
N PRO A 5 -7.81 15.53 -9.89
CA PRO A 5 -6.34 15.47 -9.91
C PRO A 5 -5.84 14.18 -10.55
N LEU A 6 -4.77 14.25 -11.33
CA LEU A 6 -4.12 13.03 -11.82
C LEU A 6 -3.34 12.39 -10.68
N ILE A 7 -3.50 11.08 -10.46
CA ILE A 7 -2.73 10.32 -9.47
C ILE A 7 -1.72 9.44 -10.19
N SER A 8 -0.44 9.63 -9.92
CA SER A 8 0.62 8.76 -10.41
C SER A 8 0.89 7.65 -9.40
N VAL A 9 0.53 6.42 -9.76
CA VAL A 9 0.79 5.22 -8.96
C VAL A 9 2.16 4.65 -9.37
N ILE A 10 3.09 4.51 -8.43
CA ILE A 10 4.42 3.93 -8.67
C ILE A 10 4.48 2.55 -8.03
N ILE A 11 4.80 1.55 -8.84
CA ILE A 11 4.81 0.14 -8.46
C ILE A 11 6.17 -0.46 -8.84
N PRO A 12 7.10 -0.67 -7.89
CA PRO A 12 8.29 -1.47 -8.13
C PRO A 12 7.90 -2.95 -8.18
N THR A 13 8.50 -3.73 -9.08
CA THR A 13 8.29 -5.19 -9.13
C THR A 13 9.56 -5.93 -9.49
N TYR A 14 9.66 -7.20 -9.09
CA TYR A 14 10.73 -8.12 -9.49
C TYR A 14 10.24 -9.57 -9.41
N ASN A 15 10.14 -10.24 -10.57
CA ASN A 15 9.77 -11.67 -10.68
C ASN A 15 8.46 -12.06 -9.97
N ARG A 16 7.43 -11.21 -10.06
CA ARG A 16 6.14 -11.36 -9.38
C ARG A 16 4.95 -11.04 -10.29
N LEU A 17 5.03 -11.48 -11.55
CA LEU A 17 4.06 -11.13 -12.60
C LEU A 17 2.60 -11.42 -12.22
N ASP A 18 2.30 -12.57 -11.62
CA ASP A 18 0.93 -12.95 -11.25
C ASP A 18 0.36 -12.06 -10.14
N VAL A 19 1.20 -11.72 -9.15
CA VAL A 19 0.82 -10.88 -8.02
C VAL A 19 0.62 -9.43 -8.49
N LEU A 20 1.55 -8.92 -9.31
CA LEU A 20 1.40 -7.65 -10.00
C LEU A 20 0.12 -7.60 -10.84
N ALA A 21 -0.25 -8.68 -11.51
CA ALA A 21 -1.48 -8.75 -12.29
C ALA A 21 -2.74 -8.61 -11.42
N GLU A 22 -2.73 -9.11 -10.18
CA GLU A 22 -3.82 -8.92 -9.21
C GLU A 22 -3.90 -7.44 -8.75
N LEU A 23 -2.77 -6.79 -8.47
CA LEU A 23 -2.73 -5.35 -8.19
C LEU A 23 -3.27 -4.52 -9.35
N ILE A 24 -2.82 -4.78 -10.59
CA ILE A 24 -3.28 -4.05 -11.78
C ILE A 24 -4.79 -4.24 -11.99
N GLU A 25 -5.33 -5.45 -11.76
CA GLU A 25 -6.78 -5.69 -11.76
C GLU A 25 -7.48 -4.84 -10.68
N SER A 26 -6.91 -4.73 -9.47
CA SER A 26 -7.47 -3.91 -8.39
C SER A 26 -7.47 -2.40 -8.71
N LEU A 27 -6.43 -1.92 -9.41
CA LEU A 27 -6.33 -0.56 -9.94
C LEU A 27 -7.36 -0.31 -11.05
N TRP A 28 -7.56 -1.30 -11.93
CA TRP A 28 -8.61 -1.26 -12.93
C TRP A 28 -10.02 -1.22 -12.32
N ARG A 29 -10.23 -1.83 -11.14
CA ARG A 29 -11.52 -1.79 -10.45
C ARG A 29 -11.78 -0.48 -9.69
N GLN A 30 -10.83 0.45 -9.64
CA GLN A 30 -11.03 1.72 -8.95
C GLN A 30 -12.20 2.51 -9.55
N THR A 31 -12.99 3.12 -8.66
CA THR A 31 -14.07 4.06 -8.99
C THR A 31 -13.50 5.38 -9.49
N TYR A 32 -12.33 5.79 -8.98
CA TYR A 32 -11.55 6.91 -9.49
C TYR A 32 -10.70 6.49 -10.70
N ARG A 33 -10.85 7.18 -11.83
CA ARG A 33 -10.28 6.74 -13.12
C ARG A 33 -9.10 7.55 -13.63
N HIS A 34 -8.85 8.74 -13.07
CA HIS A 34 -7.77 9.62 -13.54
C HIS A 34 -6.42 9.20 -12.93
N LEU A 35 -5.94 8.04 -13.36
CA LEU A 35 -4.73 7.38 -12.86
C LEU A 35 -3.68 7.28 -13.98
N GLN A 36 -2.43 7.59 -13.64
CA GLN A 36 -1.26 7.15 -14.39
C GLN A 36 -0.62 6.01 -13.57
N ILE A 37 -0.37 4.86 -14.19
CA ILE A 37 0.22 3.71 -13.50
C ILE A 37 1.62 3.49 -14.07
N ILE A 38 2.63 3.53 -13.19
CA ILE A 38 4.05 3.42 -13.53
C ILE A 38 4.58 2.16 -12.85
N VAL A 39 4.79 1.11 -13.64
CA VAL A 39 5.43 -0.13 -13.20
C VAL A 39 6.91 -0.04 -13.52
N VAL A 40 7.74 -0.20 -12.49
CA VAL A 40 9.20 -0.25 -12.64
C VAL A 40 9.65 -1.67 -12.36
N ASN A 41 10.00 -2.40 -13.41
CA ASN A 41 10.54 -3.75 -13.33
C ASN A 41 12.03 -3.66 -12.96
N ASP A 42 12.40 -4.11 -11.77
CA ASP A 42 13.75 -4.02 -11.21
C ASP A 42 14.67 -5.12 -11.76
N ASN A 43 14.76 -5.17 -13.10
CA ASN A 43 15.53 -6.14 -13.87
C ASN A 43 15.07 -7.59 -13.67
N GLY A 44 13.76 -7.79 -13.55
CA GLY A 44 13.13 -9.11 -13.47
C GLY A 44 12.64 -9.63 -14.82
N GLU A 45 11.81 -10.67 -14.76
CA GLU A 45 11.09 -11.20 -15.92
C GLU A 45 10.22 -10.12 -16.60
N PRO A 46 10.00 -10.21 -17.93
CA PRO A 46 9.18 -9.23 -18.64
C PRO A 46 7.75 -9.16 -18.12
N VAL A 47 7.20 -7.94 -18.04
CA VAL A 47 5.83 -7.67 -17.55
C VAL A 47 4.92 -7.03 -18.61
N ASP A 48 5.41 -6.85 -19.84
CA ASP A 48 4.71 -6.13 -20.92
C ASP A 48 3.35 -6.73 -21.31
N GLU A 49 3.14 -8.02 -21.09
CA GLU A 49 1.85 -8.67 -21.34
C GLU A 49 0.70 -8.01 -20.55
N LEU A 50 0.97 -7.37 -19.40
CA LEU A 50 -0.08 -6.70 -18.66
C LEU A 50 -0.60 -5.44 -19.37
N LYS A 51 0.18 -4.79 -20.25
CA LYS A 51 -0.33 -3.68 -21.10
C LYS A 51 -1.40 -4.18 -22.08
N GLU A 52 -1.19 -5.37 -22.64
CA GLU A 52 -2.14 -5.97 -23.57
C GLU A 52 -3.42 -6.44 -22.87
N LEU A 53 -3.30 -6.87 -21.60
CA LEU A 53 -4.44 -7.29 -20.79
C LEU A 53 -5.30 -6.13 -20.27
N TYR A 54 -4.72 -4.94 -20.10
CA TYR A 54 -5.40 -3.76 -19.56
C TYR A 54 -5.21 -2.51 -20.44
N PRO A 55 -5.59 -2.55 -21.74
CA PRO A 55 -5.38 -1.45 -22.69
C PRO A 55 -6.10 -0.15 -22.33
N GLU A 56 -7.07 -0.19 -21.43
CA GLU A 56 -7.81 0.96 -20.93
C GLU A 56 -7.10 1.74 -19.82
N LEU A 57 -5.99 1.24 -19.29
CA LEU A 57 -5.19 1.92 -18.27
C LEU A 57 -4.06 2.73 -18.93
N ASP A 58 -3.75 3.90 -18.36
CA ASP A 58 -2.51 4.64 -18.67
C ASP A 58 -1.32 3.94 -17.99
N LEU A 59 -0.90 2.81 -18.57
CA LEU A 59 0.12 1.92 -18.01
C LEU A 59 1.47 2.15 -18.70
N THR A 60 2.40 2.72 -17.94
CA THR A 60 3.82 2.85 -18.31
C THR A 60 4.60 1.75 -17.63
N MET A 61 5.39 0.97 -18.38
CA MET A 61 6.34 0.01 -17.83
C MET A 61 7.76 0.38 -18.23
N VAL A 62 8.68 0.31 -17.27
CA VAL A 62 10.09 0.61 -17.46
C VAL A 62 10.93 -0.47 -16.81
N ASP A 63 11.89 -0.99 -17.55
CA ASP A 63 12.89 -1.93 -17.04
C ASP A 63 14.13 -1.18 -16.52
N MET A 64 14.60 -1.62 -15.36
CA MET A 64 15.89 -1.22 -14.81
C MET A 64 17.03 -1.99 -15.48
N GLU A 65 18.18 -1.34 -15.65
CA GLU A 65 19.39 -1.97 -16.21
C GLU A 65 19.97 -3.07 -15.32
N SER A 66 19.72 -2.99 -14.01
CA SER A 66 20.14 -3.96 -13.01
C SER A 66 19.19 -3.93 -11.80
N ASN A 67 19.19 -5.00 -11.02
CA ASN A 67 18.37 -5.08 -9.80
C ASN A 67 18.98 -4.19 -8.70
N LEU A 68 18.36 -3.03 -8.45
CA LEU A 68 18.79 -2.04 -7.47
C LEU A 68 17.84 -1.91 -6.28
N LYS A 69 16.85 -2.79 -6.17
CA LYS A 69 15.83 -2.84 -5.13
C LYS A 69 14.82 -1.70 -5.20
N HIS A 70 13.73 -1.88 -4.44
CA HIS A 70 12.51 -1.08 -4.47
C HIS A 70 12.73 0.44 -4.32
N VAL A 71 13.72 0.89 -3.54
CA VAL A 71 13.99 2.34 -3.38
C VAL A 71 14.46 2.96 -4.70
N HIS A 72 15.42 2.33 -5.37
CA HIS A 72 15.92 2.82 -6.66
C HIS A 72 14.86 2.71 -7.75
N ALA A 73 14.10 1.62 -7.77
CA ALA A 73 12.97 1.47 -8.68
C ALA A 73 11.90 2.57 -8.48
N ARG A 74 11.55 2.89 -7.22
CA ARG A 74 10.64 4.01 -6.92
C ARG A 74 11.18 5.35 -7.38
N ASN A 75 12.46 5.63 -7.14
CA ASN A 75 13.11 6.86 -7.60
C ASN A 75 13.06 6.98 -9.12
N ARG A 76 13.30 5.88 -9.84
CA ARG A 76 13.14 5.86 -11.30
C ARG A 76 11.69 6.14 -11.72
N GLY A 77 10.71 5.61 -10.99
CA GLY A 77 9.30 5.90 -11.21
C GLY A 77 8.94 7.37 -10.98
N LEU A 78 9.55 8.02 -9.98
CA LEU A 78 9.32 9.44 -9.67
C LEU A 78 9.67 10.36 -10.85
N GLU A 79 10.70 10.01 -11.62
CA GLU A 79 11.11 10.78 -12.81
C GLU A 79 10.05 10.78 -13.93
N LEU A 80 9.07 9.87 -13.87
CA LEU A 80 8.02 9.68 -14.88
C LEU A 80 6.64 10.20 -14.43
N VAL A 81 6.54 10.69 -13.19
CA VAL A 81 5.30 11.21 -12.60
C VAL A 81 4.80 12.43 -13.38
N ARG A 82 3.50 12.41 -13.69
CA ARG A 82 2.77 13.56 -14.26
C ARG A 82 1.63 14.05 -13.37
N GLY A 83 1.31 13.30 -12.32
CA GLY A 83 0.17 13.52 -11.44
C GLY A 83 0.33 14.70 -10.49
N ASP A 84 -0.80 15.23 -10.03
CA ASP A 84 -0.88 16.19 -8.94
C ASP A 84 -0.55 15.52 -7.59
N TYR A 85 -0.80 14.20 -7.48
CA TYR A 85 -0.43 13.38 -6.32
C TYR A 85 0.28 12.10 -6.73
N ILE A 86 1.08 11.56 -5.81
CA ILE A 86 1.81 10.29 -5.96
C ILE A 86 1.23 9.28 -4.98
N MET A 87 0.97 8.07 -5.47
CA MET A 87 0.61 6.92 -4.66
C MET A 87 1.71 5.87 -4.81
N LEU A 88 2.34 5.48 -3.71
CA LEU A 88 3.30 4.38 -3.69
C LEU A 88 2.52 3.10 -3.39
N CYS A 89 2.70 2.09 -4.23
CA CYS A 89 2.19 0.74 -4.00
C CYS A 89 3.33 -0.27 -4.01
N ASP A 90 3.17 -1.34 -3.26
CA ASP A 90 3.94 -2.58 -3.45
C ASP A 90 3.21 -3.45 -4.48
N ASP A 91 3.92 -4.35 -5.18
CA ASP A 91 3.33 -5.16 -6.25
C ASP A 91 2.31 -6.21 -5.77
N ASP A 92 2.19 -6.39 -4.45
CA ASP A 92 1.26 -7.26 -3.74
C ASP A 92 0.12 -6.50 -3.02
N ASP A 93 -0.03 -5.20 -3.28
CA ASP A 93 -1.17 -4.44 -2.78
C ASP A 93 -2.49 -4.87 -3.45
N LEU A 94 -3.52 -5.16 -2.65
CA LEU A 94 -4.88 -5.39 -3.12
C LEU A 94 -5.80 -4.27 -2.66
N LEU A 95 -6.09 -3.34 -3.57
CA LEU A 95 -6.85 -2.12 -3.29
C LEU A 95 -8.36 -2.35 -3.47
N LEU A 96 -9.16 -1.90 -2.50
CA LEU A 96 -10.62 -1.88 -2.65
C LEU A 96 -11.06 -0.88 -3.72
N PRO A 97 -12.20 -1.09 -4.42
CA PRO A 97 -12.65 -0.21 -5.52
C PRO A 97 -12.79 1.28 -5.20
N SER A 98 -12.99 1.65 -3.93
CA SER A 98 -13.11 3.06 -3.50
C SER A 98 -11.85 3.60 -2.82
N HIS A 99 -10.72 2.87 -2.88
CA HIS A 99 -9.48 3.26 -2.20
C HIS A 99 -9.04 4.65 -2.60
N VAL A 100 -8.77 4.89 -3.89
CA VAL A 100 -8.18 6.17 -4.34
C VAL A 100 -9.13 7.34 -4.07
N GLU A 101 -10.43 7.16 -4.32
CA GLU A 101 -11.43 8.19 -4.04
C GLU A 101 -11.46 8.58 -2.56
N ARG A 102 -11.37 7.60 -1.64
CA ARG A 102 -11.33 7.85 -0.20
C ARG A 102 -10.07 8.60 0.20
N MET A 103 -8.90 8.18 -0.28
CA MET A 103 -7.64 8.86 0.01
C MET A 103 -7.67 10.31 -0.46
N LEU A 104 -8.23 10.56 -1.65
CA LEU A 104 -8.40 11.90 -2.20
C LEU A 104 -9.38 12.79 -1.44
N ARG A 105 -10.42 12.23 -0.82
CA ARG A 105 -11.31 13.02 0.05
C ARG A 105 -10.60 13.49 1.32
N GLU A 106 -9.65 12.69 1.81
CA GLU A 106 -8.97 12.98 3.06
C GLU A 106 -7.72 13.88 2.90
N ILE A 107 -7.16 14.01 1.70
CA ILE A 107 -5.92 14.79 1.44
C ILE A 107 -6.13 16.31 1.46
N GLU A 108 -7.36 16.83 1.48
CA GLU A 108 -7.66 18.26 1.26
C GLU A 108 -6.85 19.23 2.16
N ASP A 109 -6.69 18.89 3.44
CA ASP A 109 -5.95 19.67 4.43
C ASP A 109 -4.60 19.05 4.83
N SER A 110 -4.13 18.08 4.05
CA SER A 110 -2.96 17.26 4.36
C SER A 110 -2.00 17.19 3.18
N ASP A 111 -0.72 17.02 3.48
CA ASP A 111 0.32 16.85 2.45
C ASP A 111 0.60 15.35 2.20
N LEU A 112 0.27 14.50 3.18
CA LEU A 112 0.39 13.04 3.08
C LEU A 112 -0.79 12.36 3.78
N VAL A 113 -1.42 11.41 3.09
CA VAL A 113 -2.43 10.50 3.67
C VAL A 113 -1.99 9.06 3.62
N TYR A 114 -2.40 8.26 4.60
CA TYR A 114 -2.15 6.82 4.63
C TYR A 114 -3.30 6.05 5.27
N SER A 115 -3.52 4.81 4.85
CA SER A 115 -4.56 3.91 5.37
C SER A 115 -4.03 2.61 5.97
N VAL A 116 -2.74 2.30 5.76
CA VAL A 116 -2.11 1.06 6.24
C VAL A 116 -1.75 1.13 7.73
N GLN A 117 -1.64 -0.05 8.35
CA GLN A 117 -1.21 -0.18 9.73
C GLN A 117 0.30 -0.48 9.78
N PHE A 118 1.06 0.34 10.53
CA PHE A 118 2.50 0.15 10.68
C PHE A 118 2.81 -0.94 11.70
N SER A 119 3.45 -2.00 11.23
CA SER A 119 3.90 -3.12 12.07
C SER A 119 5.40 -3.05 12.39
N VAL A 120 6.18 -2.22 11.69
CA VAL A 120 7.64 -2.15 11.83
C VAL A 120 8.16 -0.74 12.14
N ALA A 121 9.25 -0.66 12.89
CA ALA A 121 9.84 0.61 13.36
C ALA A 121 10.34 1.53 12.24
N TRP A 122 10.70 0.98 11.09
CA TRP A 122 11.19 1.76 9.95
C TRP A 122 10.10 2.64 9.34
N ASP A 123 8.86 2.18 9.33
CA ASP A 123 7.73 2.98 8.86
C ASP A 123 7.53 4.17 9.79
N TRP A 124 7.51 3.93 11.10
CA TRP A 124 7.39 4.99 12.11
C TRP A 124 8.49 6.05 11.99
N ASP A 125 9.73 5.66 11.70
CA ASP A 125 10.82 6.62 11.44
C ASP A 125 10.52 7.55 10.25
N PHE A 126 10.02 7.00 9.15
CA PHE A 126 9.60 7.80 7.99
C PHE A 126 8.50 8.77 8.37
N TYR A 127 7.47 8.30 9.09
CA TYR A 127 6.34 9.12 9.49
C TYR A 127 6.71 10.26 10.42
N LEU A 128 7.57 10.00 11.41
CA LEU A 128 8.04 11.04 12.32
C LEU A 128 8.81 12.13 11.56
N ARG A 129 9.72 11.75 10.67
CA ARG A 129 10.46 12.71 9.82
C ARG A 129 9.54 13.47 8.86
N ALA A 130 8.53 12.81 8.30
CA ALA A 130 7.55 13.48 7.44
C ALA A 130 6.69 14.46 8.23
N ALA A 131 6.21 14.06 9.41
CA ALA A 131 5.36 14.88 10.27
C ALA A 131 6.08 16.13 10.84
N GLU A 132 7.41 16.13 10.90
CA GLU A 132 8.19 17.34 11.22
C GLU A 132 8.05 18.44 10.17
N GLN A 133 7.79 18.09 8.91
CA GLN A 133 7.81 19.02 7.78
C GLN A 133 6.46 19.16 7.07
N PHE A 134 5.58 18.16 7.20
CA PHE A 134 4.36 18.01 6.42
C PHE A 134 3.17 17.66 7.31
N ARG A 135 1.97 18.09 6.89
CA ARG A 135 0.72 17.68 7.53
C ARG A 135 0.40 16.25 7.11
N VAL A 136 0.59 15.32 8.04
CA VAL A 136 0.32 13.90 7.84
C VAL A 136 -1.01 13.52 8.47
N LYS A 137 -1.86 12.84 7.71
CA LYS A 137 -3.18 12.38 8.16
C LYS A 137 -3.37 10.89 7.96
N ARG A 138 -3.82 10.22 9.02
CA ARG A 138 -4.27 8.83 8.93
C ARG A 138 -5.73 8.80 8.48
N VAL A 139 -6.00 8.07 7.41
CA VAL A 139 -7.36 7.80 6.95
C VAL A 139 -7.97 6.71 7.83
N PRO A 140 -9.14 6.95 8.47
CA PRO A 140 -9.80 5.98 9.34
C PRO A 140 -10.56 4.91 8.52
N ALA A 141 -9.90 4.31 7.53
CA ALA A 141 -10.44 3.22 6.73
C ALA A 141 -9.33 2.20 6.43
N ALA A 142 -9.64 0.92 6.53
CA ALA A 142 -8.82 -0.12 5.91
C ALA A 142 -9.23 -0.20 4.43
N SER A 143 -8.42 0.39 3.54
CA SER A 143 -8.69 0.41 2.10
C SER A 143 -7.81 -0.57 1.31
N ALA A 144 -6.98 -1.35 2.00
CA ALA A 144 -6.19 -2.46 1.48
C ALA A 144 -6.66 -3.78 2.12
N LEU A 145 -6.62 -4.86 1.34
CA LEU A 145 -7.00 -6.20 1.78
C LEU A 145 -5.78 -6.94 2.35
N TYR A 146 -5.91 -7.50 3.54
CA TYR A 146 -4.91 -8.40 4.12
C TYR A 146 -5.42 -9.84 4.05
N ALA A 147 -4.71 -10.70 3.32
CA ALA A 147 -4.94 -12.14 3.35
C ALA A 147 -4.10 -12.75 4.49
N PHE A 148 -4.75 -13.43 5.43
CA PHE A 148 -4.06 -14.15 6.50
C PHE A 148 -3.95 -15.63 6.11
N ALA A 149 -2.75 -16.20 6.24
CA ALA A 149 -2.59 -17.65 6.22
C ALA A 149 -3.11 -18.24 7.54
N ASP A 150 -3.81 -19.38 7.47
CA ASP A 150 -4.31 -20.10 8.67
C ASP A 150 -3.19 -20.48 9.64
N SER A 151 -1.94 -20.56 9.16
CA SER A 151 -0.75 -20.82 9.97
C SER A 151 -0.31 -19.64 10.85
N GLY A 152 -0.87 -18.45 10.66
CA GLY A 152 -0.72 -17.31 11.57
C GLY A 152 0.73 -16.86 11.77
N ASN A 153 1.32 -16.14 10.81
CA ASN A 153 2.65 -15.52 10.95
C ASN A 153 2.58 -14.08 11.51
N ASN A 154 1.49 -13.71 12.19
CA ASN A 154 1.27 -12.35 12.65
C ASN A 154 2.17 -12.00 13.85
N MET A 155 3.24 -11.24 13.60
CA MET A 155 4.17 -10.74 14.61
C MET A 155 3.52 -9.83 15.67
N SER A 156 2.37 -9.21 15.38
CA SER A 156 1.69 -8.31 16.34
C SER A 156 1.14 -9.03 17.58
N GLY A 157 1.09 -10.36 17.56
CA GLY A 157 0.77 -11.19 18.73
C GLY A 157 1.96 -11.39 19.68
N ASN A 158 3.20 -11.23 19.22
CA ASN A 158 4.41 -11.49 20.01
C ASN A 158 5.08 -10.18 20.48
N LEU A 159 4.67 -9.69 21.65
CA LEU A 159 5.17 -8.44 22.22
C LEU A 159 6.69 -8.47 22.52
N GLU A 160 7.23 -9.64 22.85
CA GLU A 160 8.66 -9.79 23.15
C GLU A 160 9.51 -9.61 21.88
N ASP A 161 9.08 -10.21 20.78
CA ASP A 161 9.76 -10.08 19.48
C ASP A 161 9.66 -8.66 18.90
N MET A 162 8.60 -7.92 19.24
CA MET A 162 8.41 -6.53 18.80
C MET A 162 9.27 -5.53 19.58
N ARG A 163 9.56 -5.80 20.86
CA ARG A 163 10.22 -4.85 21.77
C ARG A 163 11.57 -4.31 21.24
N PRO A 164 12.48 -5.13 20.68
CA PRO A 164 13.76 -4.63 20.18
C PRO A 164 13.64 -3.56 19.09
N TYR A 165 12.56 -3.59 18.30
CA TYR A 165 12.32 -2.58 17.26
C TYR A 165 11.87 -1.25 17.86
N LEU A 166 11.01 -1.28 18.88
CA LEU A 166 10.56 -0.09 19.61
C LEU A 166 11.71 0.57 20.38
N ASP A 167 12.60 -0.24 20.97
CA ASP A 167 13.80 0.26 21.67
C ASP A 167 14.74 0.99 20.71
N LYS A 168 14.98 0.42 19.52
CA LYS A 168 15.79 1.06 18.47
C LYS A 168 15.18 2.40 18.03
N LEU A 169 13.87 2.45 17.82
CA LEU A 169 13.17 3.69 17.45
C LEU A 169 13.29 4.75 18.56
N SER A 170 13.05 4.33 19.81
CA SER A 170 13.09 5.23 20.98
C SER A 170 14.49 5.79 21.22
N ALA A 171 15.53 4.97 21.08
CA ALA A 171 16.92 5.40 21.17
C ALA A 171 17.31 6.36 20.05
N LYS A 172 16.87 6.09 18.80
CA LYS A 172 17.17 6.94 17.64
C LYS A 172 16.60 8.36 17.78
N HIS A 173 15.40 8.47 18.34
CA HIS A 173 14.65 9.74 18.43
C HIS A 173 14.59 10.33 19.84
N GLY A 174 15.29 9.74 20.82
CA GLY A 174 15.31 10.24 22.21
C GLY A 174 13.95 10.19 22.92
N LEU A 175 13.10 9.21 22.60
CA LEU A 175 11.70 9.12 23.09
C LEU A 175 11.57 8.61 24.53
N GLY A 176 12.66 8.16 25.14
CA GLY A 176 12.65 7.54 26.48
C GLY A 176 12.09 6.11 26.47
N GLU A 177 11.59 5.65 27.61
CA GLU A 177 10.97 4.33 27.73
C GLU A 177 9.48 4.40 27.36
N LEU A 178 9.10 3.69 26.30
CA LEU A 178 7.71 3.59 25.85
C LEU A 178 7.13 2.21 26.19
N PRO A 179 5.84 2.12 26.59
CA PRO A 179 5.18 0.84 26.83
C PRO A 179 4.98 0.08 25.51
N THR A 180 5.27 -1.22 25.49
CA THR A 180 4.98 -2.09 24.35
C THR A 180 3.48 -2.38 24.30
N LYS A 181 2.81 -1.95 23.24
CA LYS A 181 1.38 -2.19 23.00
C LYS A 181 1.19 -2.77 21.60
N ASN A 182 0.23 -3.67 21.46
CA ASN A 182 -0.23 -4.13 20.14
C ASN A 182 -1.63 -3.58 19.84
N PHE A 183 -2.14 -3.88 18.65
CA PHE A 183 -3.45 -3.42 18.20
C PHE A 183 -4.57 -3.79 19.19
N PHE A 184 -4.56 -5.02 19.68
CA PHE A 184 -5.60 -5.52 20.59
C PHE A 184 -5.57 -4.78 21.94
N LEU A 185 -4.39 -4.52 22.49
CA LEU A 185 -4.24 -3.75 23.73
C LEU A 185 -4.67 -2.29 23.55
N LEU A 186 -4.31 -1.67 22.42
CA LEU A 186 -4.72 -0.29 22.11
C LEU A 186 -6.24 -0.15 22.00
N LEU A 187 -6.93 -1.14 21.42
CA LEU A 187 -8.40 -1.13 21.33
C LEU A 187 -9.09 -1.15 22.70
N GLU A 188 -8.42 -1.62 23.75
CA GLU A 188 -8.97 -1.66 25.09
C GLU A 188 -8.86 -0.33 25.85
N GLU A 189 -8.03 0.61 25.37
CA GLU A 189 -7.77 1.88 26.04
C GLU A 189 -8.97 2.84 25.98
N PRO A 190 -9.29 3.55 27.07
CA PRO A 190 -10.46 4.43 27.12
C PRO A 190 -10.49 5.47 26.01
N GLU A 191 -9.34 6.09 25.72
CA GLU A 191 -9.22 7.13 24.68
C GLU A 191 -9.42 6.58 23.26
N VAL A 192 -9.00 5.33 23.02
CA VAL A 192 -9.16 4.67 21.72
C VAL A 192 -10.60 4.17 21.56
N LYS A 193 -11.17 3.57 22.63
CA LYS A 193 -12.59 3.17 22.67
C LYS A 193 -13.53 4.34 22.39
N ALA A 194 -13.21 5.53 22.92
CA ALA A 194 -13.99 6.74 22.67
C ALA A 194 -14.01 7.16 21.19
N ARG A 195 -13.05 6.69 20.37
CA ARG A 195 -12.96 6.95 18.93
C ARG A 195 -13.58 5.84 18.07
N ARG A 196 -14.25 4.86 18.69
CA ARG A 196 -14.92 3.78 17.95
C ARG A 196 -15.97 4.38 17.02
N ALA A 197 -15.88 4.05 15.74
CA ALA A 197 -16.85 4.43 14.72
C ALA A 197 -17.65 3.19 14.28
N GLU A 198 -18.79 3.41 13.64
CA GLU A 198 -19.49 2.35 12.92
C GLU A 198 -18.63 1.88 11.75
N THR A 199 -18.57 0.56 11.56
CA THR A 199 -17.82 -0.07 10.47
C THR A 199 -18.79 -0.57 9.42
N GLU A 200 -18.58 -0.19 8.17
CA GLU A 200 -19.29 -0.73 7.02
C GLU A 200 -18.44 -1.78 6.31
N LEU A 201 -19.02 -2.93 5.99
CA LEU A 201 -18.38 -3.96 5.19
C LEU A 201 -18.52 -3.62 3.69
N LEU A 202 -17.42 -3.25 3.04
CA LEU A 202 -17.40 -2.84 1.63
C LEU A 202 -16.99 -3.95 0.67
N TRP A 203 -16.52 -5.08 1.19
CA TRP A 203 -16.05 -6.24 0.43
C TRP A 203 -16.32 -7.51 1.22
N ASN A 204 -16.76 -8.55 0.51
CA ASN A 204 -17.29 -9.79 1.07
C ASN A 204 -16.25 -10.92 1.19
N GLY A 205 -14.97 -10.66 0.93
CA GLY A 205 -13.93 -11.69 0.96
C GLY A 205 -13.59 -12.32 -0.40
N GLU A 206 -14.33 -11.99 -1.46
CA GLU A 206 -14.13 -12.61 -2.77
C GLU A 206 -12.83 -12.17 -3.45
N PRO A 207 -11.89 -13.09 -3.76
CA PRO A 207 -10.57 -12.76 -4.27
C PRO A 207 -10.59 -11.86 -5.51
N VAL A 208 -9.60 -10.96 -5.61
CA VAL A 208 -9.34 -10.23 -6.84
C VAL A 208 -8.72 -11.19 -7.86
N VAL A 209 -9.53 -11.72 -8.77
CA VAL A 209 -9.03 -12.56 -9.86
C VAL A 209 -8.66 -11.69 -11.06
N SER A 210 -7.36 -11.62 -11.38
CA SER A 210 -6.82 -10.87 -12.52
C SER A 210 -7.25 -11.46 -13.87
N ARG A 211 -7.25 -10.63 -14.93
CA ARG A 211 -7.48 -11.12 -16.31
C ARG A 211 -6.48 -12.19 -16.71
N ARG A 212 -5.23 -12.04 -16.27
CA ARG A 212 -4.17 -13.03 -16.48
C ARG A 212 -4.53 -14.39 -15.88
N ALA A 213 -4.92 -14.41 -14.61
CA ALA A 213 -5.35 -15.64 -13.94
C ALA A 213 -6.57 -16.30 -14.61
N LYS A 214 -7.51 -15.49 -15.14
CA LYS A 214 -8.66 -16.01 -15.90
C LYS A 214 -8.24 -16.68 -17.20
N GLN A 215 -7.28 -16.10 -17.93
CA GLN A 215 -6.74 -16.70 -19.16
C GLN A 215 -5.98 -18.00 -18.91
N ALA A 216 -5.30 -18.10 -17.75
CA ALA A 216 -4.58 -19.31 -17.34
C ALA A 216 -5.49 -20.46 -16.85
N GLY A 217 -6.83 -20.30 -16.85
CA GLY A 217 -7.77 -21.34 -16.44
C GLY A 217 -8.17 -21.32 -14.95
N GLY A 218 -7.90 -20.22 -14.24
CA GLY A 218 -8.21 -20.06 -12.82
C GLY A 218 -6.99 -20.26 -11.91
N VAL A 219 -6.99 -19.58 -10.76
CA VAL A 219 -5.87 -19.61 -9.82
C VAL A 219 -5.85 -20.98 -9.11
N SER A 220 -4.89 -21.84 -9.46
CA SER A 220 -4.49 -22.95 -8.59
C SER A 220 -3.71 -22.35 -7.41
N ARG A 221 -4.42 -21.99 -6.33
CA ARG A 221 -3.77 -21.65 -5.07
C ARG A 221 -3.42 -22.96 -4.36
N GLU A 222 -2.24 -23.50 -4.61
CA GLU A 222 -1.67 -24.51 -3.71
C GLU A 222 -1.21 -23.80 -2.42
N ALA A 223 -1.92 -24.15 -1.34
CA ALA A 223 -1.64 -24.09 0.11
C ALA A 223 -0.81 -22.91 0.68
#